data_AF-A0AAE3VMN6-F1
#
_entry.id   AF-A0AAE3VMN6-F1
#
_cell.length_a   1.000
_cell.length_b   1.000
_cell.length_c   1.000
_cell.angle_alpha   90.00
_cell.angle_beta   90.00
_cell.angle_gamma   90.00
#
_symmetry.space_group_name_H-M   'P 1'
#
loop_
_entity.id
_entity.type
_entity.pdbx_description
1 polymer ?
#
loop_
_entity_poly.entity_id
_entity_poly.type
_entity_poly.pdbx_seq_one_letter_code
_entity_poly.pdbx_strand_id
1 'polypeptide(L)'
;MTLSTRIGSRVMLREFGGGAVELLGRAMTPRLFAAWQQLIGTAIDLWVPNFKVRRISVEGSVEEIRAGRAGLRIEADFRPFAHLSERDPRYSTEVERVVSFGIGFGTGHARVAA
;
A
#
# COMPACT_ATOMS: atom_id res chain seq x y z
N MET A 1 6.14 0.25 6.73
CA MET A 1 5.94 1.17 7.87
C MET A 1 4.64 1.97 7.74
N THR A 2 4.35 2.62 6.61
CA THR A 2 3.15 3.47 6.43
C THR A 2 1.82 2.72 6.63
N LEU A 3 1.63 1.57 5.96
CA LEU A 3 0.35 0.84 5.97
C LEU A 3 -0.01 0.22 7.32
N SER A 4 0.98 -0.10 8.14
CA SER A 4 0.80 -0.68 9.49
C SER A 4 0.68 0.38 10.59
N THR A 5 0.85 1.66 10.26
CA THR A 5 0.76 2.75 11.25
C THR A 5 -0.68 3.24 11.35
N ARG A 6 -1.23 3.28 12.58
CA ARG A 6 -2.56 3.85 12.83
C ARG A 6 -2.53 5.37 12.68
N ILE A 7 -3.60 5.93 12.11
CA ILE A 7 -3.76 7.38 12.02
C ILE A 7 -3.83 7.95 13.45
N GLY A 8 -3.15 9.07 13.69
CA GLY A 8 -3.08 9.71 15.01
C GLY A 8 -2.07 9.11 15.98
N SER A 9 -1.38 8.03 15.61
CA SER A 9 -0.41 7.36 16.50
C SER A 9 0.95 8.06 16.59
N ARG A 10 1.30 8.91 15.63
CA ARG A 10 2.56 9.66 15.67
C ARG A 10 2.40 11.02 16.34
N VAL A 11 3.26 11.27 17.34
CA VAL A 11 3.36 12.58 17.99
C VAL A 11 3.90 13.60 16.98
N MET A 12 3.29 14.79 16.94
CA MET A 12 3.57 15.87 15.98
C MET A 12 3.23 15.58 14.50
N LEU A 13 2.62 14.44 14.17
CA LEU A 13 2.22 14.11 12.79
C LEU A 13 0.95 13.25 12.80
N ARG A 14 -0.17 13.84 13.25
CA ARG A 14 -1.40 13.11 13.58
C ARG A 14 -2.10 12.55 12.34
N GLU A 15 -1.94 13.21 11.21
CA GLU A 15 -2.48 12.82 9.91
C GLU A 15 -1.75 11.60 9.30
N PHE A 16 -0.55 11.26 9.80
CA PHE A 16 0.22 10.14 9.25
C PHE A 16 -0.37 8.78 9.62
N GLY A 17 -0.49 7.93 8.62
CA GLY A 17 -0.94 6.55 8.75
C GLY A 17 -1.61 6.06 7.48
N GLY A 18 -1.81 4.74 7.40
CA GLY A 18 -2.46 4.10 6.26
C GLY A 18 -3.94 3.79 6.44
N GLY A 19 -4.45 3.83 7.68
CA GLY A 19 -5.84 3.47 8.01
C GLY A 19 -6.21 1.99 7.78
N ALA A 20 -5.40 1.25 7.03
CA ALA A 20 -5.53 -0.17 6.72
C ALA A 20 -5.72 -1.05 7.97
N VAL A 21 -5.00 -0.75 9.06
CA VAL A 21 -5.10 -1.50 10.32
C VAL A 21 -6.52 -1.48 10.91
N GLU A 22 -7.28 -0.40 10.69
CA GLU A 22 -8.65 -0.25 11.22
C GLU A 22 -9.69 -1.13 10.50
N LEU A 23 -9.30 -1.71 9.36
CA LEU A 23 -10.12 -2.63 8.58
C LEU A 23 -9.81 -4.11 8.89
N LEU A 24 -8.77 -4.40 9.67
CA LEU A 24 -8.45 -5.77 10.09
C LEU A 24 -9.56 -6.34 11.00
N GLY A 25 -9.79 -7.65 10.90
CA GLY A 25 -10.80 -8.35 11.69
C GLY A 25 -12.25 -8.18 11.21
N ARG A 26 -12.49 -7.41 10.13
CA ARG A 26 -13.80 -7.27 9.51
C ARG A 26 -14.05 -8.37 8.48
N ALA A 27 -15.33 -8.66 8.22
CA ALA A 27 -15.74 -9.67 7.24
C ALA A 27 -15.29 -9.29 5.81
N MET A 28 -14.72 -10.26 5.09
CA MET A 28 -14.20 -10.08 3.73
C MET A 28 -15.33 -9.96 2.72
N THR A 29 -15.71 -8.72 2.42
CA THR A 29 -16.74 -8.37 1.42
C THR A 29 -16.11 -7.59 0.27
N PRO A 30 -16.69 -7.63 -0.95
CA PRO A 30 -16.20 -6.83 -2.08
C PRO A 30 -16.10 -5.34 -1.76
N ARG A 31 -17.08 -4.80 -1.01
CA ARG A 31 -17.07 -3.40 -0.56
C ARG A 31 -15.89 -3.10 0.36
N LEU A 32 -15.56 -4.01 1.27
CA LEU A 32 -14.39 -3.85 2.14
C LEU A 32 -13.09 -3.91 1.36
N PHE A 33 -12.97 -4.78 0.36
CA PHE A 33 -11.79 -4.82 -0.52
C PHE A 33 -11.60 -3.52 -1.31
N ALA A 34 -12.67 -2.91 -1.80
CA ALA A 34 -12.59 -1.61 -2.45
C ALA A 34 -12.09 -0.53 -1.47
N ALA A 35 -12.56 -0.54 -0.21
CA ALA A 35 -12.06 0.36 0.82
C ALA A 35 -10.57 0.14 1.13
N TRP A 36 -10.12 -1.12 1.19
CA TRP A 36 -8.70 -1.46 1.34
C TRP A 36 -7.84 -0.92 0.21
N GLN A 37 -8.27 -1.12 -1.05
CA GLN A 37 -7.56 -0.60 -2.23
C GLN A 37 -7.44 0.93 -2.15
N GLN A 38 -8.55 1.62 -1.85
CA GLN A 38 -8.55 3.07 -1.74
C GLN A 38 -7.61 3.57 -0.64
N LEU A 39 -7.70 2.99 0.57
CA LEU A 39 -6.86 3.41 1.69
C LEU A 39 -5.37 3.16 1.43
N ILE A 40 -5.01 1.98 0.89
CA ILE A 40 -3.62 1.66 0.56
C ILE A 40 -3.10 2.60 -0.53
N GLY A 41 -3.86 2.79 -1.61
CA GLY A 41 -3.49 3.67 -2.72
C GLY A 41 -3.24 5.10 -2.24
N THR A 42 -4.21 5.67 -1.52
CA THR A 42 -4.10 7.02 -0.96
C THR A 42 -2.93 7.15 0.03
N ALA A 43 -2.72 6.16 0.90
CA ALA A 43 -1.63 6.21 1.86
C ALA A 43 -0.25 6.18 1.20
N ILE A 44 -0.08 5.41 0.12
CA ILE A 44 1.17 5.37 -0.64
C ILE A 44 1.38 6.70 -1.36
N ASP A 45 0.36 7.21 -2.04
CA ASP A 45 0.47 8.46 -2.81
C ASP A 45 0.76 9.68 -1.92
N LEU A 46 0.20 9.72 -0.70
CA LEU A 46 0.43 10.82 0.24
C LEU A 46 1.81 10.77 0.90
N TRP A 47 2.24 9.59 1.34
CA TRP A 47 3.37 9.47 2.26
C TRP A 47 4.65 8.92 1.62
N VAL A 48 4.56 8.40 0.39
CA VAL A 48 5.66 7.68 -0.23
C VAL A 48 5.91 8.20 -1.65
N PRO A 49 6.59 9.36 -1.79
CA PRO A 49 6.77 10.03 -3.09
C PRO A 49 7.55 9.20 -4.11
N ASN A 50 8.38 8.26 -3.65
CA ASN A 50 9.13 7.35 -4.52
C ASN A 50 8.25 6.31 -5.24
N PHE A 51 6.99 6.18 -4.85
CA PHE A 51 6.04 5.26 -5.48
C PHE A 51 4.83 6.03 -6.01
N LYS A 52 4.27 5.58 -7.13
CA LYS A 52 2.96 6.01 -7.61
C LYS A 52 2.13 4.78 -7.94
N VAL A 53 1.01 4.60 -7.28
CA VAL A 53 0.21 3.38 -7.44
C VAL A 53 -0.47 3.40 -8.81
N ARG A 54 -0.32 2.31 -9.57
CA ARG A 54 -1.02 2.09 -10.85
C ARG A 54 -2.28 1.29 -10.65
N ARG A 55 -2.14 0.19 -9.91
CA ARG A 55 -3.21 -0.80 -9.74
C ARG A 55 -3.05 -1.54 -8.44
N ILE A 56 -4.18 -1.84 -7.80
CA ILE A 56 -4.24 -2.77 -6.69
C ILE A 56 -5.22 -3.87 -7.09
N SER A 57 -4.83 -5.13 -6.97
CA SER A 57 -5.69 -6.29 -7.26
C SER A 57 -5.73 -7.24 -6.08
N VAL A 58 -6.85 -7.94 -5.94
CA VAL A 58 -7.02 -8.96 -4.91
C VAL A 58 -6.43 -10.27 -5.41
N GLU A 59 -5.65 -10.93 -4.56
CA GLU A 59 -5.09 -12.25 -4.79
C GLU A 59 -5.73 -13.29 -3.86
N GLY A 60 -5.74 -14.54 -4.30
CA GLY A 60 -6.27 -15.68 -3.53
C GLY A 60 -7.32 -16.45 -4.32
N SER A 61 -7.43 -17.75 -4.06
CA SER A 61 -8.51 -18.58 -4.60
C SER A 61 -9.86 -18.20 -3.97
N VAL A 62 -10.96 -18.61 -4.59
CA VAL A 62 -12.31 -18.37 -4.04
C VAL A 62 -12.45 -19.01 -2.65
N GLU A 63 -11.90 -20.21 -2.48
CA GLU A 63 -11.89 -20.96 -1.23
C GLU A 63 -11.04 -20.27 -0.16
N GLU A 64 -9.88 -19.73 -0.54
CA GLU A 64 -9.02 -18.97 0.38
C GLU A 64 -9.72 -17.71 0.87
N ILE A 65 -10.32 -16.94 -0.05
CA ILE A 65 -11.04 -15.71 0.27
C ILE A 65 -12.22 -16.00 1.22
N ARG A 66 -12.98 -17.07 0.95
CA ARG A 66 -14.06 -17.55 1.85
C ARG A 66 -13.53 -17.96 3.22
N ALA A 67 -12.33 -18.53 3.28
CA ALA A 67 -11.67 -18.94 4.51
C ALA A 67 -10.95 -17.80 5.25
N GLY A 68 -11.13 -16.55 4.83
CA GLY A 68 -10.52 -15.41 5.51
C GLY A 68 -9.09 -15.09 5.03
N ARG A 69 -8.61 -15.73 3.96
CA ARG A 69 -7.25 -15.59 3.43
C ARG A 69 -7.28 -14.90 2.06
N ALA A 70 -6.68 -13.73 1.97
CA ALA A 70 -6.51 -13.04 0.69
C ALA A 70 -5.22 -12.25 0.67
N GLY A 71 -4.70 -11.99 -0.51
CA GLY A 71 -3.63 -11.04 -0.74
C GLY A 71 -4.12 -9.79 -1.46
N LEU A 72 -3.29 -8.76 -1.46
CA LEU A 72 -3.36 -7.66 -2.41
C LEU A 72 -2.04 -7.59 -3.16
N ARG A 73 -2.12 -7.54 -4.50
CA ARG A 73 -1.01 -7.15 -5.37
C ARG A 73 -1.07 -5.66 -5.62
N ILE A 74 0.04 -4.97 -5.46
CA ILE A 74 0.15 -3.54 -5.72
C ILE A 74 1.21 -3.36 -6.79
N GLU A 75 0.80 -2.81 -7.93
CA GLU A 75 1.68 -2.40 -9.01
C GLU A 75 1.92 -0.90 -8.91
N ALA A 76 3.18 -0.47 -8.90
CA ALA A 76 3.53 0.92 -8.72
C ALA A 76 4.75 1.34 -9.58
N ASP A 77 4.74 2.59 -9.99
CA ASP A 77 5.92 3.23 -10.60
C ASP A 77 6.94 3.56 -9.53
N PHE A 78 8.17 3.09 -9.72
CA PHE A 78 9.30 3.41 -8.87
C PHE A 78 10.06 4.62 -9.42
N ARG A 79 10.19 5.64 -8.57
CA ARG A 79 10.83 6.92 -8.84
C ARG A 79 11.91 7.13 -7.77
N PRO A 80 13.17 6.75 -8.01
CA PRO A 80 14.20 6.66 -6.96
C PRO A 80 14.45 7.98 -6.22
N PHE A 81 14.30 9.11 -6.91
CA PHE A 81 14.69 10.43 -6.40
C PHE A 81 13.52 11.37 -6.12
N ALA A 82 12.27 10.89 -6.20
CA ALA A 82 11.09 11.74 -6.02
C ALA A 82 10.89 12.23 -4.56
N HIS A 83 11.54 11.60 -3.59
CA HIS A 83 11.57 12.02 -2.18
C HIS A 83 12.53 13.17 -1.89
N LEU A 84 13.41 13.52 -2.83
CA LEU A 84 14.36 14.61 -2.64
C LEU A 84 13.67 15.98 -2.79
N SER A 85 14.29 17.01 -2.24
CA SER A 85 13.86 18.39 -2.52
C SER A 85 14.13 18.73 -3.98
N GLU A 86 13.27 19.54 -4.61
CA GLU A 86 13.50 20.09 -5.96
C GLU A 86 14.84 20.84 -6.11
N ARG A 87 15.45 21.25 -4.99
CA ARG A 87 16.77 21.90 -4.97
C ARG A 87 17.95 20.91 -5.03
N ASP A 88 17.72 19.63 -4.77
CA ASP A 88 18.75 18.60 -4.91
C ASP A 88 18.96 18.30 -6.40
N PRO A 89 20.19 18.36 -6.94
CA PRO A 89 20.47 18.08 -8.35
C PRO A 89 20.02 16.71 -8.85
N ARG A 90 19.79 15.76 -7.94
CA ARG A 90 19.33 14.40 -8.27
C ARG A 90 17.81 14.27 -8.31
N TYR A 91 17.06 15.30 -7.88
CA TYR A 91 15.60 15.26 -7.86
C TYR A 91 15.05 14.92 -9.25
N SER A 92 14.22 13.89 -9.29
CA SER A 92 13.56 13.44 -10.52
C SER A 92 12.26 12.73 -10.19
N THR A 93 11.22 13.03 -10.97
CA THR A 93 9.92 12.34 -10.94
C THR A 93 9.81 11.27 -12.03
N GLU A 94 10.89 10.99 -12.74
CA GLU A 94 10.91 9.99 -13.81
C GLU A 94 10.72 8.58 -13.26
N VAL A 95 10.00 7.78 -14.03
CA VAL A 95 9.74 6.38 -13.71
C VAL A 95 10.92 5.55 -14.20
N GLU A 96 11.66 4.95 -13.28
CA GLU A 96 12.77 4.06 -13.62
C GLU A 96 12.26 2.67 -14.01
N ARG A 97 11.32 2.13 -13.23
CA ARG A 97 10.72 0.81 -13.46
C ARG A 97 9.35 0.70 -12.80
N VAL A 98 8.56 -0.28 -13.26
CA VAL A 98 7.33 -0.71 -12.59
C VAL A 98 7.68 -1.85 -11.65
N VAL A 99 7.27 -1.75 -10.39
CA VAL A 99 7.46 -2.81 -9.39
C VAL A 99 6.13 -3.39 -8.94
N SER A 100 6.17 -4.64 -8.47
CA SER A 100 5.01 -5.33 -7.90
C SER A 100 5.32 -5.82 -6.50
N PHE A 101 4.44 -5.52 -5.54
CA PHE A 101 4.56 -6.02 -4.18
C PHE A 101 3.23 -6.55 -3.65
N GLY A 102 3.32 -7.62 -2.87
CA GLY A 102 2.18 -8.34 -2.32
C GLY A 102 2.07 -8.17 -0.82
N ILE A 103 0.84 -7.95 -0.34
CA ILE A 103 0.48 -7.98 1.08
C ILE A 103 -0.49 -9.16 1.29
N GLY A 104 -0.12 -10.12 2.14
CA GLY A 104 -1.00 -11.24 2.52
C GLY A 104 -1.78 -10.97 3.80
N PHE A 105 -3.04 -11.37 3.84
CA PHE A 105 -3.92 -11.38 5.01
C PHE A 105 -4.31 -12.82 5.36
N GLY A 106 -4.12 -13.20 6.62
CA GLY A 106 -4.41 -14.56 7.14
C GLY A 106 -3.17 -15.37 7.53
N THR A 107 -2.03 -15.08 6.90
CA THR A 107 -0.69 -15.49 7.31
C THR A 107 0.21 -14.29 7.07
N GLY A 108 0.89 -13.75 8.09
CA GLY A 108 1.59 -12.46 8.02
C GLY A 108 2.82 -12.46 7.10
N HIS A 109 2.63 -12.57 5.79
CA HIS A 109 3.71 -12.62 4.80
C HIS A 109 3.56 -11.48 3.79
N ALA A 110 4.62 -10.68 3.65
CA ALA A 110 4.81 -9.72 2.56
C ALA A 110 5.80 -10.33 1.55
N ARG A 111 5.49 -10.27 0.26
CA ARG A 111 6.38 -10.75 -0.81
C ARG A 111 6.66 -9.61 -1.78
N VAL A 112 7.91 -9.43 -2.17
CA VAL A 112 8.34 -8.44 -3.16
C VAL A 112 8.73 -9.20 -4.42
N ALA A 113 8.10 -8.89 -5.54
CA ALA A 113 8.48 -9.43 -6.85
C ALA A 113 9.20 -8.32 -7.63
N ALA A 114 10.45 -8.59 -7.98
CA ALA A 114 11.30 -7.68 -8.77
C ALA A 114 10.93 -7.76 -10.25
#